data_AF-A0A8H6VQG8-F1
#
_entry.id   AF-A0A8H6VQG8-F1
#
_cell.length_a   1.000
_cell.length_b   1.000
_cell.length_c   1.000
_cell.angle_alpha   90.00
_cell.angle_beta   90.00
_cell.angle_gamma   90.00
#
_symmetry.space_group_name_H-M   'P 1'
#
loop_
_entity.id
_entity.type
_entity.pdbx_description
1 polymer ?
#
loop_
_entity_poly.entity_id
_entity_poly.type
_entity_poly.pdbx_seq_one_letter_code
_entity_poly.pdbx_strand_id
1 'polypeptide(L)'
;MLMDSDFKDVVTDAFIARIEGKSSADQNIYFPNSDCRVLLYQKTAPNSKLRQLLVHVMRQGEGSSGFLREEDTPTFLLDYAKADGSINALAHAAECGYHEHEKGDENCYRTKYATGSSMKVVNRL
;
A
#
# COMPACT_ATOMS: atom_id res chain seq x y z
N MET A 1 -6.45 4.73 -17.60
CA MET A 1 -5.93 5.42 -16.40
C MET A 1 -6.31 4.72 -15.09
N LEU A 2 -7.58 4.44 -14.78
CA LEU A 2 -7.95 3.62 -13.60
C LEU A 2 -7.89 2.09 -13.82
N MET A 3 -7.67 1.64 -15.05
CA MET A 3 -7.52 0.23 -15.43
C MET A 3 -6.07 -0.15 -15.75
N ASP A 4 -5.15 0.81 -15.67
CA ASP A 4 -3.74 0.56 -15.92
C ASP A 4 -3.12 -0.08 -14.67
N SER A 5 -2.63 -1.32 -14.79
CA SER A 5 -2.03 -2.06 -13.68
C SER A 5 -0.80 -1.36 -13.14
N ASP A 6 0.05 -0.82 -14.03
CA ASP A 6 1.29 -0.16 -13.64
C ASP A 6 0.98 1.10 -12.83
N PHE A 7 -0.04 1.87 -13.22
CA PHE A 7 -0.49 3.03 -12.44
C PHE A 7 -0.99 2.63 -11.04
N LYS A 8 -1.78 1.56 -10.93
CA LYS A 8 -2.26 1.08 -9.64
C LYS A 8 -1.12 0.60 -8.75
N ASP A 9 -0.14 -0.08 -9.33
CA ASP A 9 1.02 -0.60 -8.61
C ASP A 9 1.90 0.55 -8.08
N VAL A 10 2.09 1.60 -8.88
CA VAL A 10 2.74 2.85 -8.45
C VAL A 10 1.99 3.50 -7.28
N VAL A 11 0.66 3.58 -7.35
CA VAL A 11 -0.15 4.15 -6.25
C VAL A 11 -0.03 3.30 -4.98
N THR A 12 -0.04 1.97 -5.12
CA THR A 12 0.19 1.03 -4.01
C THR A 12 1.55 1.26 -3.37
N ASP A 13 2.61 1.43 -4.15
CA ASP A 13 3.96 1.68 -3.64
C ASP A 13 4.11 3.06 -3.02
N ALA A 14 3.47 4.08 -3.57
CA ALA A 14 3.42 5.41 -2.95
C ALA A 14 2.74 5.34 -1.57
N PHE A 15 1.69 4.53 -1.45
CA PHE A 15 1.01 4.28 -0.18
C PHE A 15 1.93 3.56 0.82
N ILE A 16 2.68 2.54 0.39
CA ILE A 16 3.67 1.83 1.22
C ILE A 16 4.78 2.77 1.67
N ALA A 17 5.37 3.54 0.75
CA ALA A 17 6.42 4.49 1.06
C ALA A 17 5.97 5.55 2.09
N ARG A 18 4.70 5.95 2.06
CA ARG A 18 4.13 6.87 3.06
C ARG A 18 4.06 6.25 4.46
N ILE A 19 3.84 4.93 4.55
CA ILE A 19 3.84 4.16 5.79
C ILE A 19 5.28 3.91 6.28
N GLU A 20 6.19 3.58 5.36
CA GLU A 20 7.60 3.27 5.65
C GLU A 20 8.44 4.50 6.02
N GLY A 21 8.15 5.66 5.42
CA GLY A 21 8.94 6.90 5.44
C GLY A 21 9.08 7.61 6.80
N LYS A 22 9.13 6.86 7.90
CA LYS A 22 9.40 7.38 9.23
C LYS A 22 10.81 7.99 9.28
N SER A 23 10.85 9.29 9.58
CA SER A 23 11.93 9.86 10.37
C SER A 23 11.69 9.45 11.82
N SER A 24 12.75 9.05 12.51
CA SER A 24 12.81 8.69 13.94
C SER A 24 12.33 9.79 14.90
N ALA A 25 11.93 10.96 14.41
CA ALA A 25 11.51 12.10 15.20
C ALA A 25 10.02 12.09 15.62
N ASP A 26 9.10 11.58 14.79
CA ASP A 26 7.67 11.88 14.99
C ASP A 26 6.83 10.74 15.55
N GLN A 27 7.35 9.50 15.62
CA GLN A 27 6.71 8.26 16.14
C GLN A 27 5.27 7.94 15.68
N ASN A 28 4.61 8.83 14.95
CA ASN A 28 3.21 8.73 14.58
C ASN A 28 3.10 7.99 13.25
N ILE A 29 2.43 6.84 13.30
CA ILE A 29 2.01 6.14 12.09
C ILE A 29 0.82 6.91 11.51
N TYR A 30 1.05 7.65 10.42
CA TYR A 30 -0.02 8.32 9.69
C TYR A 30 -0.76 7.30 8.84
N PHE A 31 -1.69 6.58 9.47
CA PHE A 31 -2.69 5.81 8.76
C PHE A 31 -3.64 6.75 8.01
N PRO A 32 -4.22 6.31 6.87
CA PRO A 32 -5.31 7.06 6.26
C PRO A 32 -6.40 7.29 7.30
N ASN A 33 -6.80 8.54 7.48
CA ASN A 33 -7.94 8.88 8.32
C ASN A 33 -9.22 8.21 7.77
N SER A 34 -10.30 8.23 8.56
CA SER A 34 -11.59 7.64 8.17
C SER A 34 -12.05 8.10 6.78
N ASP A 35 -11.93 9.39 6.48
CA ASP A 35 -12.37 9.95 5.19
C ASP A 35 -11.62 9.34 4.01
N CYS A 36 -10.30 9.19 4.12
CA CYS A 36 -9.49 8.52 3.10
C CYS A 36 -9.87 7.04 2.95
N ARG A 37 -10.20 6.34 4.05
CA ARG A 37 -10.65 4.94 3.99
C ARG A 37 -12.00 4.81 3.30
N VAL A 38 -12.95 5.69 3.64
CA VAL A 38 -14.27 5.77 2.99
C VAL A 38 -14.10 6.02 1.49
N LEU A 39 -13.28 7.01 1.11
CA LEU A 39 -13.02 7.34 -0.28
C LEU A 39 -12.39 6.15 -1.03
N LEU A 40 -11.40 5.48 -0.42
CA LEU A 40 -10.77 4.30 -0.99
C LEU A 40 -11.80 3.19 -1.28
N TYR A 41 -12.69 2.90 -0.32
CA TYR A 41 -13.74 1.89 -0.46
C TYR A 41 -14.88 2.30 -1.40
N GLN A 42 -15.05 3.59 -1.69
CA GLN A 42 -15.98 4.06 -2.70
C GLN A 42 -15.40 4.03 -4.12
N LYS A 43 -14.08 4.20 -4.26
CA LYS A 43 -13.43 4.44 -5.56
C LYS A 43 -12.65 3.25 -6.12
N THR A 44 -12.43 2.21 -5.35
CA THR A 44 -11.75 0.98 -5.79
C THR A 44 -12.73 -0.18 -5.95
N ALA A 45 -12.35 -1.23 -6.68
CA ALA A 45 -13.15 -2.46 -6.74
C ALA A 45 -13.09 -3.23 -5.40
N PRO A 46 -14.12 -4.02 -5.04
CA PRO A 46 -14.13 -4.81 -3.79
C PRO A 46 -12.92 -5.74 -3.61
N ASN A 47 -12.37 -6.25 -4.71
CA ASN A 47 -11.20 -7.14 -4.72
C ASN A 47 -9.88 -6.40 -4.98
N SER A 48 -9.86 -5.07 -4.93
CA SER A 48 -8.64 -4.30 -5.21
C SER A 48 -7.56 -4.60 -4.17
N LYS A 49 -6.33 -4.77 -4.66
CA LYS A 49 -5.18 -5.03 -3.82
C LYS A 49 -4.84 -3.90 -2.86
N LEU A 50 -5.18 -2.66 -3.21
CA LEU A 50 -5.01 -1.51 -2.34
C LEU A 50 -5.91 -1.58 -1.09
N ARG A 51 -7.12 -2.17 -1.19
CA ARG A 51 -7.96 -2.45 -0.01
C ARG A 51 -7.33 -3.50 0.90
N GLN A 52 -6.79 -4.57 0.31
CA GLN A 52 -6.08 -5.63 1.05
C GLN A 52 -4.87 -5.07 1.80
N LEU A 53 -4.07 -4.21 1.14
CA LEU A 53 -2.95 -3.53 1.77
C LEU A 53 -3.39 -2.72 2.99
N LEU A 54 -4.42 -1.88 2.84
CA LEU A 54 -4.93 -1.06 3.94
C LEU A 54 -5.30 -1.92 5.15
N VAL A 55 -6.05 -3.01 4.97
CA VAL A 55 -6.49 -3.84 6.10
C VAL A 55 -5.31 -4.55 6.76
N HIS A 56 -4.35 -5.09 6.01
CA HIS A 56 -3.16 -5.73 6.60
C HIS A 56 -2.32 -4.73 7.40
N VAL A 57 -2.10 -3.53 6.87
CA VAL A 57 -1.38 -2.46 7.58
C VAL A 57 -2.12 -2.07 8.86
N MET A 58 -3.44 -1.91 8.80
CA MET A 58 -4.28 -1.57 9.97
C MET A 58 -4.34 -2.68 11.02
N ARG A 59 -4.13 -3.96 10.64
CA ARG A 59 -4.05 -5.10 11.57
C ARG A 59 -2.69 -5.20 12.27
N GLN A 60 -1.63 -4.67 11.65
CA GLN A 60 -0.26 -4.63 12.21
C GLN A 60 0.02 -3.42 13.11
N GLY A 61 -0.77 -2.36 13.05
CA GLY A 61 -0.63 -1.21 13.96
C GLY A 61 -0.83 -1.63 15.41
N GLU A 62 0.03 -1.15 16.31
CA GLU A 62 -0.11 -1.37 17.76
C GLU A 62 -1.49 -0.88 18.23
N GLY A 63 -2.32 -1.78 18.75
CA GLY A 63 -3.66 -1.46 19.24
C GLY A 63 -4.71 -1.44 18.12
N SER A 64 -5.15 -2.63 17.70
CA SER A 64 -6.24 -2.88 16.74
C SER A 64 -7.56 -2.15 17.06
N SER A 65 -7.75 -1.64 18.29
CA SER A 65 -8.94 -0.90 18.72
C SER A 65 -8.85 0.63 18.52
N GLY A 66 -7.67 1.21 18.31
CA GLY A 66 -7.51 2.66 18.20
C GLY A 66 -7.77 3.23 16.80
N PHE A 67 -7.74 2.38 15.77
CA PHE A 67 -7.82 2.81 14.37
C PHE A 67 -9.20 2.67 13.73
N LEU A 68 -10.03 1.76 14.27
CA LEU A 68 -11.42 1.60 13.86
C LEU A 68 -12.24 2.76 14.42
N ARG A 69 -13.13 3.31 13.59
CA ARG A 69 -14.05 4.38 13.97
C ARG A 69 -15.48 3.99 13.63
N GLU A 70 -16.45 4.62 14.29
CA GLU A 70 -17.87 4.36 14.04
C GLU A 70 -18.29 4.71 12.60
N GLU A 71 -17.59 5.65 11.97
CA GLU A 71 -17.86 6.10 10.60
C GLU A 71 -17.24 5.20 9.52
N ASP A 72 -16.49 4.16 9.91
CA ASP A 72 -15.90 3.24 8.95
C ASP A 72 -16.98 2.45 8.21
N THR A 73 -16.79 2.27 6.90
CA THR A 73 -17.79 1.61 6.06
C THR A 73 -18.01 0.13 6.49
N PRO A 74 -19.24 -0.40 6.43
CA PRO A 74 -19.50 -1.81 6.76
C PRO A 74 -18.63 -2.79 5.96
N THR A 75 -18.33 -2.46 4.71
CA THR A 75 -17.44 -3.26 3.85
C THR A 75 -16.01 -3.26 4.35
N PHE A 76 -15.49 -2.13 4.81
CA PHE A 76 -14.15 -2.07 5.41
C PHE A 76 -14.09 -2.88 6.70
N LEU A 77 -15.10 -2.74 7.57
CA LEU A 77 -15.16 -3.50 8.82
C LEU A 77 -15.20 -5.01 8.56
N LEU A 78 -15.93 -5.44 7.53
CA LEU A 78 -15.97 -6.84 7.12
C LEU A 78 -14.61 -7.33 6.61
N ASP A 79 -13.96 -6.56 5.74
CA ASP A 79 -12.64 -6.92 5.20
C ASP A 79 -11.57 -6.92 6.30
N TYR A 80 -11.63 -5.96 7.23
CA TYR A 80 -10.77 -5.91 8.41
C TYR A 80 -10.96 -7.13 9.32
N ALA A 81 -12.21 -7.53 9.57
CA ALA A 81 -12.52 -8.70 10.41
C ALA A 81 -12.06 -10.02 9.79
N LYS A 82 -12.05 -10.11 8.44
CA LYS A 82 -11.58 -11.29 7.71
C LYS A 82 -10.06 -11.32 7.50
N ALA A 83 -9.39 -10.18 7.61
CA ALA A 83 -7.98 -10.05 7.32
C ALA A 83 -7.12 -10.85 8.32
N ASP A 84 -6.16 -11.61 7.77
CA ASP A 84 -5.16 -12.31 8.56
C ASP A 84 -4.17 -11.29 9.16
N GLY A 85 -4.18 -11.18 10.49
CA GLY A 85 -3.31 -10.26 11.21
C GLY A 85 -1.85 -10.72 11.30
N SER A 86 -1.54 -11.95 10.87
CA SER A 86 -0.17 -12.49 10.87
C SER A 86 0.63 -12.08 9.64
N ILE A 87 -0.04 -11.62 8.58
CA ILE A 87 0.62 -11.12 7.37
C ILE A 87 1.39 -9.86 7.72
N ASN A 88 2.69 -9.81 7.42
CA ASN A 88 3.50 -8.59 7.46
C ASN A 88 3.35 -7.84 6.12
N ALA A 89 2.84 -6.61 6.17
CA ALA A 89 2.41 -5.90 4.97
C ALA A 89 3.60 -5.38 4.17
N LEU A 90 4.66 -4.94 4.85
CA LEU A 90 5.86 -4.47 4.17
C LEU A 90 6.58 -5.61 3.47
N ALA A 91 6.73 -6.76 4.13
CA ALA A 91 7.30 -7.95 3.51
C ALA A 91 6.46 -8.42 2.31
N HIS A 92 5.13 -8.49 2.47
CA HIS A 92 4.25 -8.90 1.38
C HIS A 92 4.26 -7.91 0.20
N ALA A 93 4.44 -6.62 0.48
CA ALA A 93 4.57 -5.58 -0.54
C ALA A 93 5.90 -5.64 -1.32
N ALA A 94 6.99 -6.02 -0.64
CA ALA A 94 8.29 -6.21 -1.29
C ALA A 94 8.21 -7.31 -2.36
N GLU A 95 7.39 -8.33 -2.13
CA GLU A 95 7.14 -9.46 -3.04
C GLU A 95 5.97 -9.19 -4.02
N CYS A 96 5.59 -7.93 -4.23
CA CYS A 96 4.51 -7.52 -5.14
C CYS A 96 3.13 -8.12 -4.78
N GLY A 97 2.91 -8.55 -3.53
CA GLY A 97 1.67 -9.19 -3.09
C GLY A 97 0.40 -8.33 -3.20
N TYR A 98 0.60 -7.00 -3.28
CA TYR A 98 -0.46 -6.01 -3.50
C TYR A 98 -0.43 -5.36 -4.88
N HIS A 99 0.40 -5.84 -5.80
CA HIS A 99 0.37 -5.38 -7.17
C HIS A 99 -0.70 -6.14 -7.97
N GLU A 100 -1.23 -5.49 -9.01
CA GLU A 100 -2.24 -6.00 -9.92
C GLU A 100 -1.65 -6.46 -11.27
N HIS A 101 -0.32 -6.38 -11.46
CA HIS A 101 0.35 -6.90 -12.65
C HIS A 101 0.23 -8.44 -12.79
N GLU A 102 0.38 -8.93 -14.02
CA GLU A 102 0.44 -10.37 -14.31
C GLU A 102 1.70 -11.03 -13.72
N LYS A 103 1.75 -12.37 -13.66
CA LYS A 103 2.92 -13.10 -13.16
C LYS A 103 4.17 -12.80 -14.00
N GLY A 104 5.34 -12.82 -13.36
CA GLY A 104 6.63 -12.55 -14.00
C GLY A 104 7.17 -11.17 -13.65
N ASP A 105 8.46 -11.09 -13.34
CA ASP A 105 9.12 -9.85 -12.89
C ASP A 105 9.11 -8.78 -14.00
N GLU A 106 9.07 -9.20 -15.27
CA GLU A 106 8.96 -8.33 -16.44
C GLU A 106 7.64 -7.57 -16.52
N ASN A 107 6.59 -8.06 -15.83
CA ASN A 107 5.29 -7.43 -15.78
C ASN A 107 5.18 -6.39 -14.65
N CYS A 108 6.10 -6.43 -13.68
CA CYS A 108 6.16 -5.45 -12.61
C CYS A 108 6.66 -4.09 -13.12
N TYR A 109 5.93 -3.02 -12.80
CA TYR A 109 6.31 -1.66 -13.20
C TYR A 109 7.71 -1.27 -12.66
N ARG A 110 8.06 -1.75 -11.45
CA ARG A 110 9.37 -1.49 -10.83
C ARG A 110 10.49 -1.93 -11.77
N THR A 111 10.35 -3.10 -12.38
CA THR A 111 11.31 -3.66 -13.34
C THR A 111 11.25 -2.94 -14.69
N LYS A 112 10.04 -2.75 -15.24
CA LYS A 112 9.84 -2.09 -16.55
C LYS A 112 10.49 -0.71 -16.61
N TYR A 113 10.41 0.04 -15.51
CA TYR A 113 10.88 1.42 -15.43
C TYR A 113 12.14 1.60 -14.58
N ALA A 114 12.81 0.51 -14.15
CA ALA A 114 14.08 0.56 -13.40
C ALA A 114 15.21 1.24 -14.19
N THR A 115 15.12 1.26 -15.53
CA THR A 115 16.12 1.83 -16.45
C THR A 115 16.01 3.35 -16.57
N GLY A 116 16.30 4.04 -15.46
CA GLY A 116 16.48 5.49 -15.40
C GLY A 116 17.64 5.97 -14.51
N SER A 117 18.12 5.14 -13.58
CA SER A 117 19.16 5.53 -12.62
C SER A 117 20.53 4.95 -12.96
N SER A 118 21.06 5.30 -14.14
CA SER A 118 22.51 5.37 -14.31
C SER A 118 22.91 6.84 -14.32
N MET A 119 22.84 7.50 -13.16
CA MET A 119 23.69 8.66 -12.91
C MET A 119 25.12 8.12 -12.93
N LYS A 120 25.75 8.18 -14.11
CA LYS A 120 27.21 8.18 -14.19
C LYS A 120 27.68 9.35 -13.33
N VAL A 121 28.21 9.05 -12.15
CA VAL A 121 29.07 9.99 -11.44
C VAL A 121 30.25 10.24 -12.36
N VAL A 122 30.17 11.32 -13.12
CA VAL A 122 31.33 11.83 -13.86
C VAL A 122 32.24 12.42 -12.81
N ASN A 123 33.21 11.62 -12.35
CA ASN A 123 34.36 12.15 -11.62
C ASN A 123 35.04 13.16 -12.55
N ARG A 124 34.87 14.45 -12.26
CA ARG A 124 35.76 15.47 -12.78
C ARG A 124 36.94 15.57 -11.83
N LEU A 125 38.11 15.31 -12.42
CA LEU A 125 39.46 15.48 -11.87
C LEU A 125 39.66 16.88 -11.26
#